data_AF-A0A970UB34-F1
#
_entry.id   AF-A0A970UB34-F1
#
_cell.length_a   1.000
_cell.length_b   1.000
_cell.length_c   1.000
_cell.angle_alpha   90.00
_cell.angle_beta   90.00
_cell.angle_gamma   90.00
#
_symmetry.space_group_name_H-M   'P 1'
#
loop_
_entity.id
_entity.type
_entity.pdbx_description
1 polymer ?
#
loop_
_entity_poly.entity_id
_entity_poly.type
_entity_poly.pdbx_seq_one_letter_code
_entity_poly.pdbx_strand_id
1 'polypeptide(L)'
;MFKPKLRQLPYKSRIVVAYPGMGLNNGAPVLDLKDGELTEVQNGYSGAYPSFEVRPPRSNYATALTTPKGMGKRQDDYLVVQDGTAWKKWNTTSEEWDSLASELTSADCDIIDFMDKTILVNGTDKKYWDGSASGDISDMPASHFLAVHRNRLYTANTGNQNLNISALRKYDDFSTAGDAATIVVETRDGGGCTGLVQYRDHIIFFKATAMLELFGTNPNNWQMQVASEQIGCISHRSIVEVNGILYFLSNEGVRAYGGGSDPELISFNVQGYIDDMDRTRRAAAGTDGRRYYISLPVSNDGNVLLVYDTLTKTWMAEDDTAIIAFT
;
A
#
# COMPACT_ATOMS: atom_id res chain seq x y z
N MET A 1 -56.07 2.34 9.67
CA MET A 1 -54.69 2.25 9.16
C MET A 1 -53.83 1.64 10.26
N PHE A 2 -53.54 0.33 10.18
CA PHE A 2 -52.68 -0.37 11.16
C PHE A 2 -51.23 -0.04 10.84
N LYS A 3 -50.52 0.66 11.74
CA LYS A 3 -49.06 0.72 11.69
C LYS A 3 -48.51 -0.50 12.43
N PRO A 4 -47.65 -1.34 11.83
CA PRO A 4 -47.03 -2.43 12.57
C PRO A 4 -46.18 -1.84 13.70
N LYS A 5 -46.45 -2.26 14.95
CA LYS A 5 -45.56 -1.96 16.07
C LYS A 5 -44.27 -2.74 15.84
N LEU A 6 -43.18 -2.03 15.57
CA LEU A 6 -41.84 -2.62 15.59
C LEU A 6 -41.60 -3.16 17.00
N ARG A 7 -41.56 -4.49 17.14
CA ARG A 7 -41.25 -5.17 18.40
C ARG A 7 -39.73 -5.23 18.50
N GLN A 8 -39.16 -4.48 19.44
CA GLN A 8 -37.75 -4.63 19.80
C GLN A 8 -37.53 -6.08 20.26
N LEU A 9 -36.64 -6.79 19.58
CA LEU A 9 -36.30 -8.18 19.93
C LEU A 9 -35.69 -8.19 21.35
N PRO A 10 -35.94 -9.23 22.16
CA PRO A 10 -35.28 -9.35 23.46
C PRO A 10 -33.76 -9.47 23.25
N TYR A 11 -33.01 -8.54 23.83
CA TYR A 11 -31.55 -8.61 23.89
C TYR A 11 -31.13 -8.63 25.36
N LYS A 12 -30.02 -9.30 25.66
CA LYS A 12 -29.37 -9.21 26.98
C LYS A 12 -28.60 -7.88 27.01
N SER A 13 -28.81 -7.08 28.04
CA SER A 13 -28.03 -5.86 28.28
C SER A 13 -27.18 -6.02 29.55
N ARG A 14 -25.93 -5.56 29.48
CA ARG A 14 -25.06 -5.37 30.64
C ARG A 14 -24.75 -3.89 30.77
N ILE A 15 -24.72 -3.36 32.00
CA ILE A 15 -24.26 -1.99 32.26
C ILE A 15 -22.74 -2.02 32.24
N VAL A 16 -22.16 -1.15 31.42
CA VAL A 16 -20.73 -1.09 31.15
C VAL A 16 -20.30 0.36 31.27
N VAL A 17 -19.22 0.62 32.00
CA VAL A 17 -18.51 1.89 31.91
C VAL A 17 -17.66 1.83 30.65
N ALA A 18 -18.24 2.28 29.53
CA ALA A 18 -17.54 2.26 28.25
C ALA A 18 -16.50 3.39 28.22
N TYR A 19 -15.24 3.02 28.05
CA TYR A 19 -14.24 3.95 27.52
C TYR A 19 -14.35 3.87 25.99
N PRO A 20 -14.84 4.90 25.29
CA PRO A 20 -15.09 4.85 23.85
C PRO A 20 -13.82 4.81 22.98
N GLY A 21 -12.73 4.20 23.48
CA GLY A 21 -11.41 4.20 22.87
C GLY A 21 -10.86 2.82 22.50
N MET A 22 -11.63 1.73 22.60
CA MET A 22 -11.16 0.39 22.17
C MET A 22 -11.41 0.11 20.68
N GLY A 23 -12.09 1.03 19.98
CA GLY A 23 -12.24 1.03 18.53
C GLY A 23 -13.29 0.07 18.00
N LEU A 24 -13.26 -0.09 16.68
CA LEU A 24 -14.13 -0.98 15.92
C LEU A 24 -13.76 -2.45 16.16
N ASN A 25 -14.75 -3.30 16.40
CA ASN A 25 -14.65 -4.75 16.38
C ASN A 25 -15.92 -5.37 15.76
N ASN A 26 -15.85 -5.73 14.48
CA ASN A 26 -16.90 -6.44 13.75
C ASN A 26 -16.50 -7.88 13.36
N GLY A 27 -15.32 -8.34 13.75
CA GLY A 27 -14.87 -9.73 13.52
C GLY A 27 -15.27 -10.67 14.65
N ALA A 28 -15.37 -10.18 15.89
CA ALA A 28 -15.83 -10.99 17.02
C ALA A 28 -17.37 -11.11 17.04
N PRO A 29 -17.92 -12.27 17.48
CA PRO A 29 -19.35 -12.38 17.77
C PRO A 29 -19.78 -11.36 18.83
N VAL A 30 -21.03 -10.88 18.73
CA VAL A 30 -21.60 -9.86 19.65
C VAL A 30 -21.49 -10.24 21.13
N LEU A 31 -21.43 -11.54 21.44
CA LEU A 31 -21.31 -12.06 22.81
C LEU A 31 -19.88 -11.94 23.38
N ASP A 32 -18.87 -11.88 22.53
CA ASP A 32 -17.44 -11.87 22.90
C ASP A 32 -16.83 -10.46 22.83
N LEU A 33 -17.61 -9.46 22.43
CA LEU A 33 -17.20 -8.07 22.39
C LEU A 33 -16.84 -7.56 23.79
N LYS A 34 -15.71 -6.88 23.90
CA LYS A 34 -15.25 -6.28 25.14
C LYS A 34 -15.98 -4.96 25.42
N ASP A 35 -15.94 -4.59 26.68
CA ASP A 35 -16.46 -3.30 27.15
C ASP A 35 -15.66 -2.15 26.52
N GLY A 36 -16.30 -1.36 25.65
CA GLY A 36 -15.68 -0.23 24.95
C GLY A 36 -15.34 -0.49 23.48
N GLU A 37 -15.53 -1.72 22.99
CA GLU A 37 -15.49 -2.03 21.55
C GLU A 37 -16.82 -1.67 20.89
N LEU A 38 -16.75 -1.19 19.65
CA LEU A 38 -17.90 -0.74 18.87
C LEU A 38 -18.09 -1.69 17.68
N THR A 39 -19.30 -2.18 17.43
CA THR A 39 -19.59 -2.99 16.22
C THR A 39 -19.61 -2.14 14.95
N GLU A 40 -19.97 -0.86 15.10
CA GLU A 40 -20.06 0.11 14.03
C GLU A 40 -19.58 1.46 14.55
N VAL A 41 -18.63 2.08 13.85
CA VAL A 41 -18.17 3.45 14.11
C VAL A 41 -17.68 4.05 12.81
N GLN A 42 -18.07 5.30 12.55
CA GLN A 42 -17.69 6.01 11.34
C GLN A 42 -17.15 7.40 11.69
N ASN A 43 -16.12 7.86 10.98
CA ASN A 43 -15.44 9.14 11.19
C ASN A 43 -14.89 9.34 12.62
N GLY A 44 -14.59 8.24 13.32
CA GLY A 44 -13.92 8.28 14.62
C GLY A 44 -12.44 8.64 14.48
N TYR A 45 -11.92 9.39 15.45
CA TYR A 45 -10.54 9.84 15.47
C TYR A 45 -9.92 9.74 16.87
N SER A 46 -8.73 9.17 16.93
CA SER A 46 -7.96 8.87 18.15
C SER A 46 -6.87 9.91 18.46
N GLY A 47 -7.01 11.14 17.94
CA GLY A 47 -6.03 12.23 18.06
C GLY A 47 -5.66 12.52 19.51
N ALA A 48 -6.66 12.85 20.32
CA ALA A 48 -6.52 13.20 21.73
C ALA A 48 -6.79 12.02 22.69
N TYR A 49 -6.28 10.82 22.39
CA TYR A 49 -6.45 9.66 23.28
C TYR A 49 -6.14 10.03 24.76
N PRO A 50 -7.03 9.73 25.73
CA PRO A 50 -8.15 8.79 25.66
C PRO A 50 -9.50 9.35 25.18
N SER A 51 -9.61 10.63 24.78
CA SER A 51 -10.87 11.17 24.26
C SER A 51 -11.14 10.73 22.82
N PHE A 52 -12.41 10.51 22.52
CA PHE A 52 -12.91 10.21 21.18
C PHE A 52 -13.25 11.50 20.46
N GLU A 53 -12.67 11.72 19.28
CA GLU A 53 -12.89 12.91 18.46
C GLU A 53 -13.49 12.53 17.11
N VAL A 54 -14.03 13.53 16.40
CA VAL A 54 -14.41 13.38 15.00
C VAL A 54 -13.18 13.63 14.14
N ARG A 55 -13.06 12.87 13.05
CA ARG A 55 -12.00 13.05 12.04
C ARG A 55 -11.86 14.53 11.62
N PRO A 56 -10.63 15.09 11.59
CA PRO A 56 -10.38 16.42 11.05
C PRO A 56 -10.83 16.54 9.59
N PRO A 57 -11.30 17.71 9.12
CA PRO A 57 -11.75 17.90 7.74
C PRO A 57 -10.61 17.71 6.73
N ARG A 58 -10.97 17.28 5.51
CA ARG A 58 -10.06 17.19 4.35
C ARG A 58 -10.45 18.23 3.31
N SER A 59 -9.47 18.71 2.55
CA SER A 59 -9.67 19.61 1.41
C SER A 59 -8.99 19.04 0.18
N ASN A 60 -9.54 19.32 -1.00
CA ASN A 60 -8.87 19.00 -2.25
C ASN A 60 -7.58 19.80 -2.38
N TYR A 61 -6.50 19.13 -2.77
CA TYR A 61 -5.20 19.77 -2.99
C TYR A 61 -5.04 20.30 -4.41
N ALA A 62 -5.61 19.62 -5.40
CA ALA A 62 -5.45 19.90 -6.82
C ALA A 62 -6.76 19.71 -7.59
N THR A 63 -6.78 20.14 -8.85
CA THR A 63 -7.90 19.89 -9.78
C THR A 63 -8.06 18.40 -10.06
N ALA A 64 -9.30 17.99 -10.35
CA ALA A 64 -9.66 16.58 -10.49
C ALA A 64 -8.93 15.90 -11.66
N LEU A 65 -8.36 14.74 -11.37
CA LEU A 65 -7.80 13.81 -12.35
C LEU A 65 -8.92 12.96 -12.96
N THR A 66 -8.69 12.41 -14.15
CA THR A 66 -9.74 11.68 -14.89
C THR A 66 -9.73 10.18 -14.60
N THR A 67 -8.58 9.54 -14.78
CA THR A 67 -8.36 8.10 -14.66
C THR A 67 -6.98 7.83 -14.05
N PRO A 68 -6.73 8.29 -12.81
CA PRO A 68 -5.41 8.19 -12.22
C PRO A 68 -5.04 6.71 -11.99
N LYS A 69 -3.82 6.36 -12.38
CA LYS A 69 -3.29 4.99 -12.37
C LYS A 69 -2.22 4.75 -11.32
N GLY A 70 -1.59 5.79 -10.82
CA GLY A 70 -0.58 5.73 -9.78
C GLY A 70 0.04 7.12 -9.57
N MET A 71 0.66 7.31 -8.41
CA MET A 71 1.13 8.61 -7.96
C MET A 71 2.49 8.44 -7.29
N GLY A 72 3.31 9.48 -7.35
CA GLY A 72 4.61 9.54 -6.71
C GLY A 72 4.98 10.98 -6.42
N LYS A 73 6.18 11.17 -5.87
CA LYS A 73 6.73 12.48 -5.58
C LYS A 73 8.16 12.56 -6.09
N ARG A 74 8.57 13.77 -6.46
CA ARG A 74 9.95 14.11 -6.78
C ARG A 74 10.54 15.01 -5.72
N GLN A 75 11.58 14.56 -5.03
CA GLN A 75 12.40 15.29 -4.06
C GLN A 75 11.56 16.04 -3.01
N ASP A 76 10.37 15.54 -2.69
CA ASP A 76 9.33 16.20 -1.89
C ASP A 76 8.85 17.58 -2.41
N ASP A 77 9.28 17.99 -3.61
CA ASP A 77 8.97 19.28 -4.23
C ASP A 77 7.81 19.21 -5.22
N TYR A 78 7.71 18.10 -5.98
CA TYR A 78 6.68 17.93 -7.01
C TYR A 78 5.85 16.67 -6.80
N LEU A 79 4.53 16.82 -6.89
CA LEU A 79 3.61 15.69 -7.03
C LEU A 79 3.56 15.25 -8.50
N VAL A 80 3.73 13.97 -8.75
CA VAL A 80 3.65 13.38 -10.09
C VAL A 80 2.61 12.28 -10.15
N VAL A 81 1.92 12.16 -11.26
CA VAL A 81 0.81 11.21 -11.41
C VAL A 81 0.73 10.69 -12.84
N GLN A 82 0.43 9.41 -12.99
CA GLN A 82 -0.07 8.90 -14.26
C GLN A 82 -1.58 9.00 -14.27
N ASP A 83 -2.13 9.76 -15.21
CA ASP A 83 -3.56 9.93 -15.45
C ASP A 83 -3.91 9.33 -16.81
N GLY A 84 -4.46 8.11 -16.81
CA GLY A 84 -4.71 7.31 -17.99
C GLY A 84 -3.43 7.05 -18.78
N THR A 85 -3.31 7.69 -19.95
CA THR A 85 -2.19 7.54 -20.89
C THR A 85 -1.18 8.69 -20.81
N ALA A 86 -1.31 9.59 -19.84
CA ALA A 86 -0.42 10.73 -19.67
C ALA A 86 0.26 10.72 -18.29
N TRP A 87 1.56 11.00 -18.26
CA TRP A 87 2.30 11.26 -17.03
C TRP A 87 2.40 12.77 -16.84
N LYS A 88 2.04 13.27 -15.66
CA LYS A 88 1.88 14.70 -15.38
C LYS A 88 2.56 15.07 -14.05
N LYS A 89 2.96 16.33 -13.91
CA LYS A 89 3.37 16.94 -12.63
C LYS A 89 2.41 18.05 -12.22
N TRP A 90 2.19 18.20 -10.92
CA TRP A 90 1.42 19.33 -10.40
C TRP A 90 2.29 20.59 -10.38
N ASN A 91 1.79 21.67 -10.97
CA ASN A 91 2.42 22.98 -10.94
C ASN A 91 1.68 23.88 -9.96
N THR A 92 2.31 24.15 -8.82
CA THR A 92 1.73 24.97 -7.74
C THR A 92 1.61 26.45 -8.10
N THR A 93 2.30 26.93 -9.13
CA THR A 93 2.25 28.34 -9.55
C THR A 93 1.11 28.60 -10.53
N SER A 94 0.87 27.68 -11.47
CA SER A 94 -0.25 27.77 -12.41
C SER A 94 -1.52 27.05 -11.94
N GLU A 95 -1.43 26.27 -10.85
CA GLU A 95 -2.51 25.40 -10.35
C GLU A 95 -3.03 24.41 -11.42
N GLU A 96 -2.11 23.93 -12.27
CA GLU A 96 -2.41 23.08 -13.42
C GLU A 96 -1.49 21.83 -13.45
N TRP A 97 -1.92 20.82 -14.19
CA TRP A 97 -1.13 19.61 -14.43
C TRP A 97 -0.30 19.74 -15.71
N ASP A 98 1.01 19.90 -15.57
CA ASP A 98 1.94 19.94 -16.71
C ASP A 98 2.24 18.53 -17.21
N SER A 99 2.20 18.31 -18.53
CA SER A 99 2.52 17.01 -19.13
C SER A 99 4.03 16.73 -19.09
N LEU A 100 4.40 15.54 -18.61
CA LEU A 100 5.75 14.99 -18.65
C LEU A 100 5.92 14.00 -19.80
N ALA A 101 4.91 13.16 -20.05
CA ALA A 101 4.89 12.22 -21.15
C ALA A 101 3.45 11.90 -21.56
N SER A 102 3.26 11.50 -22.81
CA SER A 102 1.97 11.09 -23.39
C SER A 102 2.07 9.71 -24.02
N GLU A 103 0.93 9.16 -24.44
CA GLU A 103 0.82 7.89 -25.17
C GLU A 103 1.32 6.67 -24.37
N LEU A 104 1.27 6.76 -23.03
CA LEU A 104 1.54 5.63 -22.15
C LEU A 104 0.41 4.61 -22.21
N THR A 105 0.75 3.36 -21.94
CA THR A 105 -0.20 2.29 -21.65
C THR A 105 -1.00 2.63 -20.40
N SER A 106 -2.33 2.58 -20.50
CA SER A 106 -3.23 2.80 -19.35
C SER A 106 -3.26 1.57 -18.44
N ALA A 107 -2.22 1.43 -17.63
CA ALA A 107 -2.03 0.37 -16.65
C ALA A 107 -1.61 0.97 -15.31
N ASP A 108 -1.81 0.21 -14.22
CA ASP A 108 -1.34 0.60 -12.90
C ASP A 108 0.18 0.80 -12.93
N CYS A 109 0.63 1.92 -12.37
CA CYS A 109 2.03 2.27 -12.36
C CYS A 109 2.59 2.37 -10.95
N ASP A 110 3.92 2.32 -10.91
CA ASP A 110 4.72 2.63 -9.75
C ASP A 110 5.69 3.74 -10.12
N ILE A 111 5.84 4.71 -9.21
CA ILE A 111 6.63 5.91 -9.43
C ILE A 111 7.52 6.12 -8.22
N ILE A 112 8.84 6.11 -8.44
CA ILE A 112 9.82 6.29 -7.37
C ILE A 112 10.91 7.27 -7.79
N ASP A 113 11.49 7.95 -6.82
CA ASP A 113 12.71 8.69 -7.02
C ASP A 113 13.95 7.81 -6.88
N PHE A 114 14.88 8.01 -7.78
CA PHE A 114 16.21 7.43 -7.74
C PHE A 114 17.24 8.50 -8.12
N MET A 115 18.03 8.93 -7.14
CA MET A 115 19.06 9.96 -7.32
C MET A 115 18.46 11.28 -7.82
N ASP A 116 18.82 11.72 -9.03
CA ASP A 116 18.30 12.91 -9.69
C ASP A 116 17.15 12.60 -10.66
N LYS A 117 16.68 11.36 -10.74
CA LYS A 117 15.61 10.93 -11.65
C LYS A 117 14.37 10.49 -10.88
N THR A 118 13.21 10.79 -11.43
CA THR A 118 11.94 10.18 -11.05
C THR A 118 11.60 9.16 -12.12
N ILE A 119 11.32 7.93 -11.72
CA ILE A 119 11.14 6.79 -12.62
C ILE A 119 9.70 6.33 -12.54
N LEU A 120 9.08 6.12 -13.70
CA LEU A 120 7.75 5.54 -13.84
C LEU A 120 7.84 4.20 -14.57
N VAL A 121 7.21 3.18 -14.01
CA VAL A 121 6.97 1.90 -14.70
C VAL A 121 5.51 1.48 -14.57
N ASN A 122 4.93 0.92 -15.63
CA ASN A 122 3.53 0.50 -15.67
C ASN A 122 3.34 -0.91 -16.28
N GLY A 123 4.39 -1.73 -16.21
CA GLY A 123 4.46 -3.05 -16.83
C GLY A 123 5.08 -3.06 -18.22
N THR A 124 4.93 -2.01 -19.00
CA THR A 124 5.42 -1.94 -20.39
C THR A 124 6.33 -0.72 -20.60
N ASP A 125 5.80 0.46 -20.28
CA ASP A 125 6.47 1.74 -20.40
C ASP A 125 7.42 1.93 -19.21
N LYS A 126 8.58 2.49 -19.51
CA LYS A 126 9.67 2.72 -18.55
C LYS A 126 10.21 4.11 -18.84
N LYS A 127 9.78 5.09 -18.05
CA LYS A 127 10.09 6.49 -18.26
C LYS A 127 10.93 7.04 -17.12
N TYR A 128 11.78 8.01 -17.42
CA TYR A 128 12.42 8.85 -16.42
C TYR A 128 12.05 10.31 -16.63
N TRP A 129 12.17 11.11 -15.56
CA TRP A 129 12.14 12.57 -15.59
C TRP A 129 13.25 13.10 -14.68
N ASP A 130 14.01 14.08 -15.15
CA ASP A 130 15.15 14.65 -14.41
C ASP A 130 14.92 16.03 -13.80
N GLY A 131 13.66 16.47 -13.76
CA GLY A 131 13.30 17.83 -13.36
C GLY A 131 13.14 18.79 -14.54
N SER A 132 13.72 18.47 -15.69
CA SER A 132 13.65 19.29 -16.91
C SER A 132 13.10 18.49 -18.09
N ALA A 133 13.72 17.37 -18.43
CA ALA A 133 13.39 16.51 -19.56
C ALA A 133 12.94 15.12 -19.09
N SER A 134 12.07 14.50 -19.90
CA SER A 134 11.62 13.13 -19.73
C SER A 134 12.06 12.27 -20.92
N GLY A 135 12.18 10.96 -20.71
CA GLY A 135 12.61 10.02 -21.75
C GLY A 135 12.38 8.57 -21.39
N ASP A 136 12.76 7.67 -22.31
CA ASP A 136 12.65 6.21 -22.14
C ASP A 136 13.90 5.61 -21.46
N ILE A 137 13.69 4.53 -20.71
CA ILE A 137 14.75 3.70 -20.13
C ILE A 137 14.81 2.38 -20.90
N SER A 138 15.84 2.21 -21.73
CA SER A 138 15.91 1.09 -22.68
C SER A 138 16.36 -0.24 -22.07
N ASP A 139 17.38 -0.24 -21.19
CA ASP A 139 17.97 -1.48 -20.65
C ASP A 139 17.16 -2.08 -19.49
N MET A 140 16.24 -1.29 -18.91
CA MET A 140 15.42 -1.74 -17.79
C MET A 140 14.41 -2.82 -18.23
N PRO A 141 14.32 -3.96 -17.53
CA PRO A 141 13.29 -4.96 -17.80
C PRO A 141 11.88 -4.39 -17.60
N ALA A 142 10.90 -4.89 -18.38
CA ALA A 142 9.48 -4.61 -18.17
C ALA A 142 9.09 -4.92 -16.72
N SER A 143 8.56 -3.93 -15.99
CA SER A 143 8.38 -3.99 -14.53
C SER A 143 7.11 -3.26 -14.08
N HIS A 144 6.49 -3.72 -13.00
CA HIS A 144 5.36 -3.05 -12.34
C HIS A 144 5.73 -2.51 -10.96
N PHE A 145 6.82 -2.98 -10.37
CA PHE A 145 7.22 -2.65 -9.00
C PHE A 145 8.66 -2.17 -8.99
N LEU A 146 8.90 -1.10 -8.24
CA LEU A 146 10.18 -0.48 -8.03
C LEU A 146 10.51 -0.44 -6.54
N ALA A 147 11.79 -0.61 -6.22
CA ALA A 147 12.30 -0.31 -4.90
C ALA A 147 13.73 0.22 -5.03
N VAL A 148 14.13 1.08 -4.10
CA VAL A 148 15.48 1.62 -4.06
C VAL A 148 16.15 1.18 -2.75
N HIS A 149 17.34 0.61 -2.87
CA HIS A 149 18.15 0.25 -1.70
C HIS A 149 19.63 0.40 -2.03
N ARG A 150 20.38 1.04 -1.13
CA ARG A 150 21.83 1.26 -1.25
C ARG A 150 22.28 1.78 -2.63
N ASN A 151 21.57 2.77 -3.16
CA ASN A 151 21.82 3.41 -4.46
C ASN A 151 21.74 2.44 -5.66
N ARG A 152 20.91 1.40 -5.57
CA ARG A 152 20.52 0.55 -6.68
C ARG A 152 19.02 0.55 -6.84
N LEU A 153 18.59 0.38 -8.07
CA LEU A 153 17.20 0.22 -8.43
C LEU A 153 16.90 -1.27 -8.53
N TYR A 154 15.84 -1.67 -7.85
CA TYR A 154 15.32 -3.04 -7.86
C TYR A 154 13.99 -3.03 -8.58
N THR A 155 13.79 -3.99 -9.45
CA THR A 155 12.58 -4.05 -10.27
C THR A 155 12.04 -5.48 -10.33
N ALA A 156 10.71 -5.57 -10.32
CA ALA A 156 10.01 -6.83 -10.50
C ALA A 156 8.75 -6.59 -11.34
N ASN A 157 8.28 -7.66 -11.97
CA ASN A 157 7.08 -7.64 -12.79
C ASN A 157 6.01 -8.55 -12.20
N THR A 158 4.74 -8.13 -12.30
CA THR A 158 3.60 -8.91 -11.87
C THR A 158 3.62 -10.29 -12.53
N GLY A 159 3.46 -11.35 -11.74
CA GLY A 159 3.47 -12.72 -12.27
C GLY A 159 4.84 -13.25 -12.72
N ASN A 160 5.93 -12.47 -12.64
CA ASN A 160 7.29 -12.92 -12.92
C ASN A 160 8.04 -13.25 -11.61
N GLN A 161 8.95 -14.22 -11.64
CA GLN A 161 9.79 -14.61 -10.50
C GLN A 161 11.11 -13.84 -10.44
N ASN A 162 11.44 -13.04 -11.44
CA ASN A 162 12.71 -12.34 -11.51
C ASN A 162 12.69 -11.06 -10.68
N LEU A 163 13.65 -10.95 -9.76
CA LEU A 163 14.09 -9.69 -9.18
C LEU A 163 15.31 -9.19 -9.96
N ASN A 164 15.17 -8.04 -10.63
CA ASN A 164 16.25 -7.42 -11.38
C ASN A 164 16.86 -6.29 -10.56
N ILE A 165 18.18 -6.19 -10.59
CA ILE A 165 18.97 -5.26 -9.79
C ILE A 165 19.88 -4.48 -10.73
N SER A 166 19.80 -3.15 -10.68
CA SER A 166 20.64 -2.29 -11.51
C SER A 166 22.09 -2.25 -11.04
N ALA A 167 22.98 -1.82 -11.93
CA ALA A 167 24.34 -1.42 -11.62
C ALA A 167 24.37 -0.24 -10.63
N LEU A 168 25.51 -0.05 -9.93
CA LEU A 168 25.57 0.89 -8.82
C LEU A 168 25.34 2.33 -9.30
N ARG A 169 24.37 3.03 -8.70
CA ARG A 169 24.00 4.42 -9.04
C ARG A 169 23.53 4.60 -10.49
N LYS A 170 23.08 3.52 -11.14
CA LYS A 170 22.53 3.55 -12.49
C LYS A 170 21.05 3.21 -12.48
N TYR A 171 20.27 3.98 -13.21
CA TYR A 171 18.84 3.75 -13.42
C TYR A 171 18.57 2.99 -14.73
N ASP A 172 19.56 2.92 -15.61
CA ASP A 172 19.47 2.50 -17.01
C ASP A 172 20.46 1.39 -17.38
N ASP A 173 21.04 0.70 -16.39
CA ASP A 173 21.97 -0.43 -16.59
C ASP A 173 21.56 -1.60 -15.69
N PHE A 174 21.08 -2.67 -16.33
CA PHE A 174 20.66 -3.93 -15.71
C PHE A 174 21.43 -5.13 -16.28
N SER A 175 22.52 -4.87 -17.01
CA SER A 175 23.23 -5.89 -17.80
C SER A 175 24.73 -5.99 -17.49
N THR A 176 25.34 -5.00 -16.84
CA THR A 176 26.77 -5.02 -16.50
C THR A 176 27.12 -6.19 -15.59
N ALA A 177 27.91 -7.14 -16.11
CA ALA A 177 28.33 -8.33 -15.40
C ALA A 177 29.16 -7.98 -14.15
N GLY A 178 28.82 -8.60 -13.01
CA GLY A 178 29.50 -8.35 -11.73
C GLY A 178 29.07 -7.07 -11.02
N ASP A 179 28.12 -6.31 -11.59
CA ASP A 179 27.51 -5.14 -10.94
C ASP A 179 25.98 -5.22 -10.91
N ALA A 180 25.33 -5.44 -12.06
CA ALA A 180 23.91 -5.76 -12.15
C ALA A 180 23.67 -7.26 -11.93
N ALA A 181 22.43 -7.62 -11.57
CA ALA A 181 22.04 -9.02 -11.45
C ALA A 181 20.54 -9.25 -11.65
N THR A 182 20.20 -10.47 -12.03
CA THR A 182 18.83 -11.00 -11.95
C THR A 182 18.84 -12.21 -11.01
N ILE A 183 17.98 -12.17 -10.00
CA ILE A 183 17.77 -13.27 -9.06
C ILE A 183 16.40 -13.88 -9.36
N VAL A 184 16.37 -15.18 -9.65
CA VAL A 184 15.11 -15.93 -9.78
C VAL A 184 14.64 -16.29 -8.38
N VAL A 185 13.48 -15.76 -7.99
CA VAL A 185 12.92 -15.94 -6.65
C VAL A 185 11.97 -17.13 -6.68
N GLU A 186 12.49 -18.31 -6.37
CA GLU A 186 11.70 -19.55 -6.33
C GLU A 186 10.96 -19.69 -4.99
N THR A 187 9.73 -20.19 -5.05
CA THR A 187 8.96 -20.61 -3.86
C THR A 187 8.19 -21.88 -4.19
N ARG A 188 7.72 -22.57 -3.15
CA ARG A 188 6.97 -23.83 -3.27
C ARG A 188 5.83 -23.77 -4.30
N ASP A 189 5.07 -22.67 -4.31
CA ASP A 189 3.88 -22.53 -5.16
C ASP A 189 4.18 -21.96 -6.55
N GLY A 190 5.42 -21.56 -6.83
CA GLY A 190 5.84 -21.02 -8.13
C GLY A 190 5.19 -19.69 -8.53
N GLY A 191 4.38 -19.06 -7.67
CA GLY A 191 3.76 -17.77 -7.96
C GLY A 191 4.78 -16.66 -8.28
N GLY A 192 4.38 -15.68 -9.08
CA GLY A 192 5.19 -14.52 -9.41
C GLY A 192 5.09 -13.39 -8.37
N CYS A 193 5.82 -12.30 -8.62
CA CYS A 193 5.83 -11.11 -7.79
C CYS A 193 4.44 -10.48 -7.70
N THR A 194 4.05 -10.05 -6.51
CA THR A 194 2.84 -9.26 -6.24
C THR A 194 3.15 -7.91 -5.61
N GLY A 195 4.39 -7.67 -5.21
CA GLY A 195 4.85 -6.40 -4.69
C GLY A 195 6.34 -6.42 -4.33
N LEU A 196 6.96 -5.25 -4.39
CA LEU A 196 8.35 -5.04 -4.03
C LEU A 196 8.43 -3.83 -3.11
N VAL A 197 9.22 -3.90 -2.03
CA VAL A 197 9.41 -2.77 -1.14
C VAL A 197 10.79 -2.83 -0.51
N GLN A 198 11.35 -1.67 -0.18
CA GLN A 198 12.48 -1.61 0.74
C GLN A 198 11.94 -1.50 2.17
N TYR A 199 12.46 -2.33 3.06
CA TYR A 199 12.14 -2.27 4.48
C TYR A 199 13.41 -2.46 5.30
N ARG A 200 13.70 -1.50 6.18
CA ARG A 200 14.94 -1.43 6.98
C ARG A 200 16.22 -1.44 6.14
N ASP A 201 16.94 -2.56 6.05
CA ASP A 201 18.14 -2.69 5.22
C ASP A 201 18.02 -3.83 4.20
N HIS A 202 16.79 -4.19 3.85
CA HIS A 202 16.47 -5.30 2.95
C HIS A 202 15.47 -4.89 1.90
N ILE A 203 15.51 -5.57 0.75
CA ILE A 203 14.42 -5.57 -0.21
C ILE A 203 13.53 -6.76 0.12
N ILE A 204 12.23 -6.52 0.25
CA ILE A 204 11.24 -7.58 0.42
C ILE A 204 10.56 -7.83 -0.92
N PHE A 205 10.66 -9.07 -1.37
CA PHE A 205 9.96 -9.59 -2.53
C PHE A 205 8.70 -10.32 -2.07
N PHE A 206 7.54 -9.79 -2.43
CA PHE A 206 6.26 -10.42 -2.10
C PHE A 206 5.76 -11.29 -3.24
N LYS A 207 5.19 -12.41 -2.86
CA LYS A 207 4.29 -13.24 -3.66
C LYS A 207 2.92 -13.27 -2.98
N ALA A 208 1.94 -13.90 -3.62
CA ALA A 208 0.60 -14.02 -3.06
C ALA A 208 0.57 -14.81 -1.74
N THR A 209 1.42 -15.84 -1.60
CA THR A 209 1.45 -16.77 -0.47
C THR A 209 2.77 -16.79 0.31
N ALA A 210 3.77 -16.01 -0.11
CA ALA A 210 5.08 -16.01 0.54
C ALA A 210 5.72 -14.62 0.46
N MET A 211 6.69 -14.38 1.35
CA MET A 211 7.54 -13.20 1.31
C MET A 211 8.99 -13.57 1.59
N LEU A 212 9.91 -12.96 0.85
CA LEU A 212 11.33 -13.21 0.96
C LEU A 212 12.09 -11.89 1.11
N GLU A 213 13.18 -11.92 1.86
CA GLU A 213 14.07 -10.80 2.11
C GLU A 213 15.39 -11.01 1.39
N LEU A 214 15.82 -9.99 0.65
CA LEU A 214 17.15 -9.95 0.07
C LEU A 214 18.15 -9.39 1.08
N PHE A 215 19.02 -10.26 1.56
CA PHE A 215 20.21 -9.91 2.33
C PHE A 215 21.38 -9.63 1.39
N GLY A 216 22.37 -8.90 1.91
CA GLY A 216 23.56 -8.51 1.17
C GLY A 216 23.54 -7.04 0.76
N THR A 217 24.68 -6.58 0.26
CA THR A 217 24.92 -5.16 -0.04
C THR A 217 25.57 -4.96 -1.41
N ASN A 218 26.05 -6.05 -2.02
CA ASN A 218 26.72 -6.03 -3.30
C ASN A 218 26.53 -7.39 -4.01
N PRO A 219 26.85 -7.46 -5.32
CA PRO A 219 26.66 -8.67 -6.13
C PRO A 219 27.29 -9.95 -5.58
N ASN A 220 28.38 -9.84 -4.81
CA ASN A 220 29.10 -11.01 -4.31
C ASN A 220 28.45 -11.64 -3.06
N ASN A 221 27.49 -10.97 -2.43
CA ASN A 221 26.90 -11.44 -1.17
C ASN A 221 25.37 -11.32 -1.10
N TRP A 222 24.70 -11.11 -2.23
CA TRP A 222 23.24 -11.17 -2.27
C TRP A 222 22.73 -12.57 -1.97
N GLN A 223 21.83 -12.68 -1.01
CA GLN A 223 21.19 -13.93 -0.60
C GLN A 223 19.72 -13.68 -0.34
N MET A 224 18.87 -14.39 -1.08
CA MET A 224 17.44 -14.38 -0.86
C MET A 224 17.10 -15.35 0.27
N GLN A 225 16.42 -14.87 1.31
CA GLN A 225 15.99 -15.68 2.44
C GLN A 225 14.48 -15.61 2.58
N VAL A 226 13.85 -16.75 2.85
CA VAL A 226 12.40 -16.80 3.09
C VAL A 226 12.10 -16.21 4.47
N ALA A 227 11.23 -15.19 4.50
CA ALA A 227 10.70 -14.63 5.74
C ALA A 227 9.39 -15.32 6.15
N SER A 228 8.55 -15.69 5.19
CA SER A 228 7.37 -16.54 5.42
C SER A 228 7.03 -17.36 4.16
N GLU A 229 6.68 -18.64 4.34
CA GLU A 229 6.22 -19.53 3.26
C GLU A 229 4.70 -19.56 3.09
N GLN A 230 3.96 -18.96 4.01
CA GLN A 230 2.49 -19.06 4.06
C GLN A 230 1.80 -17.70 3.96
N ILE A 231 2.53 -16.61 4.28
CA ILE A 231 1.99 -15.26 4.30
C ILE A 231 2.66 -14.46 3.19
N GLY A 232 1.83 -13.94 2.29
CA GLY A 232 2.23 -13.06 1.21
C GLY A 232 1.38 -11.80 1.14
N CYS A 233 1.57 -11.02 0.08
CA CYS A 233 0.84 -9.78 -0.17
C CYS A 233 0.01 -9.90 -1.45
N ILE A 234 -1.25 -9.46 -1.40
CA ILE A 234 -2.17 -9.49 -2.55
C ILE A 234 -2.31 -8.13 -3.24
N SER A 235 -1.79 -7.06 -2.62
CA SER A 235 -1.91 -5.71 -3.14
C SER A 235 -0.67 -4.88 -2.78
N HIS A 236 0.21 -4.64 -3.76
CA HIS A 236 1.45 -3.88 -3.57
C HIS A 236 1.26 -2.51 -2.90
N ARG A 237 0.24 -1.74 -3.31
CA ARG A 237 -0.03 -0.40 -2.73
C ARG A 237 -0.55 -0.43 -1.30
N SER A 238 -0.86 -1.60 -0.76
CA SER A 238 -1.20 -1.73 0.66
C SER A 238 0.03 -1.75 1.57
N ILE A 239 1.24 -1.88 1.01
CA ILE A 239 2.49 -2.05 1.74
C ILE A 239 2.97 -0.68 2.23
N VAL A 240 3.01 -0.48 3.56
CA VAL A 240 3.44 0.79 4.17
C VAL A 240 4.19 0.52 5.46
N GLU A 241 5.32 1.19 5.65
CA GLU A 241 6.02 1.21 6.94
C GLU A 241 5.46 2.32 7.83
N VAL A 242 5.09 1.97 9.07
CA VAL A 242 4.68 2.94 10.10
C VAL A 242 5.41 2.59 11.40
N ASN A 243 6.13 3.56 11.98
CA ASN A 243 6.87 3.39 13.24
C ASN A 243 7.81 2.16 13.26
N GLY A 244 8.48 1.86 12.15
CA GLY A 244 9.44 0.75 12.05
C GLY A 244 8.82 -0.64 11.94
N ILE A 245 7.51 -0.72 11.67
CA ILE A 245 6.75 -1.95 11.39
C ILE A 245 6.17 -1.86 9.98
N LEU A 246 6.31 -2.93 9.19
CA LEU A 246 5.74 -3.01 7.86
C LEU A 246 4.32 -3.56 7.91
N TYR A 247 3.36 -2.82 7.39
CA TYR A 247 1.96 -3.22 7.28
C TYR A 247 1.61 -3.52 5.82
N PHE A 248 0.84 -4.58 5.58
CA PHE A 248 0.41 -4.93 4.23
C PHE A 248 -0.83 -5.83 4.25
N LEU A 249 -1.56 -5.85 3.13
CA LEU A 249 -2.73 -6.69 2.94
C LEU A 249 -2.33 -8.09 2.42
N SER A 250 -2.53 -9.10 3.26
CA SER A 250 -2.42 -10.51 2.90
C SER A 250 -3.76 -11.09 2.45
N ASN A 251 -3.78 -12.35 2.03
CA ASN A 251 -5.02 -13.03 1.66
C ASN A 251 -6.05 -13.10 2.81
N GLU A 252 -5.59 -13.19 4.06
CA GLU A 252 -6.45 -13.31 5.24
C GLU A 252 -6.83 -11.95 5.85
N GLY A 253 -6.10 -10.89 5.51
CA GLY A 253 -6.29 -9.56 6.08
C GLY A 253 -4.99 -8.77 6.23
N VAL A 254 -5.05 -7.64 6.92
CA VAL A 254 -3.89 -6.77 7.14
C VAL A 254 -2.96 -7.39 8.17
N ARG A 255 -1.70 -7.50 7.79
CA ARG A 255 -0.60 -8.08 8.56
C ARG A 255 0.37 -7.00 9.02
N ALA A 256 0.99 -7.22 10.16
CA ALA A 256 2.09 -6.42 10.68
C ALA A 256 3.36 -7.28 10.73
N TYR A 257 4.45 -6.78 10.17
CA TYR A 257 5.72 -7.50 10.08
C TYR A 257 6.85 -6.70 10.72
N GLY A 258 7.33 -7.22 11.85
CA GLY A 258 8.41 -6.63 12.64
C GLY A 258 9.81 -7.14 12.30
N GLY A 259 9.96 -8.06 11.34
CA GLY A 259 11.23 -8.72 11.01
C GLY A 259 11.54 -9.91 11.90
N GLY A 260 12.07 -11.00 11.32
CA GLY A 260 12.58 -12.15 12.06
C GLY A 260 11.53 -13.16 12.57
N SER A 261 10.24 -12.92 12.37
CA SER A 261 9.13 -13.83 12.65
C SER A 261 8.02 -13.67 11.64
N ASP A 262 7.10 -14.64 11.56
CA ASP A 262 5.95 -14.54 10.68
C ASP A 262 5.11 -13.26 10.95
N PRO A 263 4.53 -12.63 9.91
CA PRO A 263 3.66 -11.47 10.06
C PRO A 263 2.38 -11.75 10.88
N GLU A 264 2.09 -10.89 11.86
CA GLU A 264 0.92 -11.02 12.74
C GLU A 264 -0.36 -10.46 12.10
N LEU A 265 -1.50 -11.13 12.27
CA LEU A 265 -2.80 -10.63 11.82
C LEU A 265 -3.30 -9.53 12.77
N ILE A 266 -3.47 -8.32 12.25
CA ILE A 266 -3.98 -7.19 13.03
C ILE A 266 -5.40 -6.79 12.66
N SER A 267 -5.91 -7.23 11.50
CA SER A 267 -7.23 -6.85 10.99
C SER A 267 -8.38 -7.72 11.49
N PHE A 268 -8.17 -8.60 12.48
CA PHE A 268 -9.24 -9.47 12.97
C PHE A 268 -10.46 -8.66 13.45
N ASN A 269 -10.22 -7.52 14.11
CA ASN A 269 -11.30 -6.64 14.56
C ASN A 269 -12.09 -5.99 13.42
N VAL A 270 -11.56 -5.97 12.20
CA VAL A 270 -12.24 -5.44 11.01
C VAL A 270 -12.51 -6.53 9.98
N GLN A 271 -12.54 -7.80 10.39
CA GLN A 271 -12.66 -8.95 9.49
C GLN A 271 -13.91 -8.89 8.62
N GLY A 272 -15.01 -8.30 9.12
CA GLY A 272 -16.22 -8.12 8.31
C GLY A 272 -15.98 -7.31 7.03
N TYR A 273 -15.08 -6.31 7.07
CA TYR A 273 -14.70 -5.55 5.87
C TYR A 273 -13.70 -6.30 4.97
N ILE A 274 -12.84 -7.12 5.57
CA ILE A 274 -11.87 -7.95 4.85
C ILE A 274 -12.59 -9.06 4.07
N ASP A 275 -13.63 -9.64 4.66
CA ASP A 275 -14.43 -10.71 4.04
C ASP A 275 -15.33 -10.19 2.90
N ASP A 276 -15.83 -8.95 3.02
CA ASP A 276 -16.62 -8.28 1.98
C ASP A 276 -15.77 -7.65 0.86
N MET A 277 -14.44 -7.73 0.97
CA MET A 277 -13.52 -7.12 0.02
C MET A 277 -13.65 -7.75 -1.38
N ASP A 278 -13.80 -6.89 -2.39
CA ASP A 278 -13.69 -7.28 -3.78
C ASP A 278 -12.22 -7.46 -4.18
N ARG A 279 -11.79 -8.72 -4.20
CA ARG A 279 -10.39 -9.13 -4.50
C ARG A 279 -9.99 -8.91 -5.97
N THR A 280 -10.92 -8.56 -6.85
CA THR A 280 -10.60 -8.23 -8.24
C THR A 280 -10.03 -6.82 -8.38
N ARG A 281 -10.37 -5.93 -7.44
CA ARG A 281 -9.84 -4.58 -7.34
C ARG A 281 -8.65 -4.54 -6.39
N ARG A 282 -7.91 -3.43 -6.40
CA ARG A 282 -6.69 -3.25 -5.60
C ARG A 282 -6.98 -2.31 -4.44
N ALA A 283 -6.45 -2.66 -3.28
CA ALA A 283 -6.39 -1.76 -2.14
C ALA A 283 -5.21 -0.78 -2.28
N ALA A 284 -5.29 0.35 -1.60
CA ALA A 284 -4.17 1.27 -1.44
C ALA A 284 -4.07 1.68 0.02
N ALA A 285 -2.86 1.88 0.52
CA ALA A 285 -2.60 2.28 1.88
C ALA A 285 -1.59 3.42 1.95
N GLY A 286 -1.64 4.15 3.06
CA GLY A 286 -0.71 5.24 3.36
C GLY A 286 -0.62 5.51 4.85
N THR A 287 0.15 6.52 5.23
CA THR A 287 0.37 6.87 6.64
C THR A 287 0.48 8.38 6.84
N ASP A 288 0.07 8.84 8.02
CA ASP A 288 0.35 10.18 8.56
C ASP A 288 1.59 10.19 9.49
N GLY A 289 2.34 9.08 9.52
CA GLY A 289 3.47 8.83 10.43
C GLY A 289 3.08 8.13 11.74
N ARG A 290 1.80 8.12 12.13
CA ARG A 290 1.30 7.42 13.33
C ARG A 290 0.32 6.30 12.97
N ARG A 291 -0.54 6.52 12.00
CA ARG A 291 -1.65 5.64 11.65
C ARG A 291 -1.41 5.01 10.30
N TYR A 292 -1.92 3.80 10.13
CA TYR A 292 -1.98 3.11 8.87
C TYR A 292 -3.38 3.26 8.30
N TYR A 293 -3.49 3.88 7.13
CA TYR A 293 -4.73 4.06 6.38
C TYR A 293 -4.78 3.02 5.28
N ILE A 294 -5.92 2.38 5.06
CA ILE A 294 -6.13 1.49 3.92
C ILE A 294 -7.51 1.70 3.31
N SER A 295 -7.53 2.05 2.03
CA SER A 295 -8.73 2.07 1.20
C SER A 295 -8.95 0.68 0.64
N LEU A 296 -10.01 0.03 1.10
CA LEU A 296 -10.41 -1.31 0.68
C LEU A 296 -11.58 -1.24 -0.30
N PRO A 297 -11.48 -1.86 -1.49
CA PRO A 297 -12.62 -2.04 -2.37
C PRO A 297 -13.55 -3.10 -1.76
N VAL A 298 -14.80 -2.72 -1.45
CA VAL A 298 -15.83 -3.60 -0.87
C VAL A 298 -16.93 -3.88 -1.89
N SER A 299 -17.87 -4.79 -1.60
CA SER A 299 -18.88 -5.20 -2.58
C SER A 299 -19.70 -4.03 -3.18
N ASN A 300 -20.30 -4.26 -4.35
CA ASN A 300 -21.12 -3.28 -5.08
C ASN A 300 -20.38 -1.98 -5.48
N ASP A 301 -19.14 -2.10 -5.95
CA ASP A 301 -18.27 -0.98 -6.35
C ASP A 301 -17.98 0.05 -5.24
N GLY A 302 -18.29 -0.27 -3.99
CA GLY A 302 -17.98 0.56 -2.83
C GLY A 302 -16.49 0.56 -2.48
N ASN A 303 -16.10 1.53 -1.65
CA ASN A 303 -14.83 1.54 -0.94
C ASN A 303 -15.08 1.84 0.54
N VAL A 304 -14.16 1.41 1.39
CA VAL A 304 -14.12 1.82 2.80
C VAL A 304 -12.70 2.20 3.16
N LEU A 305 -12.55 3.36 3.80
CA LEU A 305 -11.28 3.77 4.38
C LEU A 305 -11.20 3.31 5.83
N LEU A 306 -10.34 2.33 6.09
CA LEU A 306 -10.02 1.86 7.44
C LEU A 306 -8.75 2.50 7.94
N VAL A 307 -8.71 2.76 9.24
CA VAL A 307 -7.59 3.40 9.92
C VAL A 307 -7.19 2.58 11.13
N TYR A 308 -5.94 2.14 11.14
CA TYR A 308 -5.32 1.50 12.29
C TYR A 308 -4.40 2.49 12.99
N ASP A 309 -4.71 2.81 14.25
CA ASP A 309 -3.82 3.62 15.07
C ASP A 309 -2.79 2.72 15.75
N THR A 310 -1.52 2.91 15.41
CA THR A 310 -0.42 2.08 15.93
C THR A 310 -0.15 2.32 17.42
N LEU A 311 -0.57 3.47 17.97
CA LEU A 311 -0.40 3.80 19.39
C LEU A 311 -1.42 3.04 20.26
N THR A 312 -2.70 3.13 19.89
CA THR A 312 -3.81 2.53 20.65
C THR A 312 -4.06 1.07 20.24
N LYS A 313 -3.53 0.65 19.08
CA LYS A 313 -3.75 -0.66 18.45
C LYS A 313 -5.22 -0.92 18.13
N THR A 314 -5.94 0.12 17.73
CA THR A 314 -7.38 0.06 17.45
C THR A 314 -7.68 0.43 16.01
N TRP A 315 -8.73 -0.18 15.47
CA TRP A 315 -9.27 0.15 14.15
C TRP A 315 -10.42 1.14 14.23
N MET A 316 -10.57 1.95 13.18
CA MET A 316 -11.68 2.85 12.94
C MET A 316 -12.04 2.80 11.45
N ALA A 317 -13.30 3.09 11.10
CA ALA A 317 -13.71 3.36 9.73
C ALA A 317 -13.98 4.85 9.56
N GLU A 318 -13.57 5.44 8.44
CA GLU A 318 -13.75 6.87 8.16
C GLU A 318 -14.89 7.11 7.17
N ASP A 319 -14.63 6.93 5.89
CA ASP A 319 -15.57 7.25 4.81
C ASP A 319 -15.42 6.26 3.64
N ASP A 320 -16.15 6.50 2.56
CA ASP A 320 -16.19 5.69 1.34
C ASP A 320 -15.25 6.22 0.25
N THR A 321 -14.29 7.07 0.61
CA THR A 321 -13.36 7.66 -0.36
C THR A 321 -12.52 6.57 -1.02
N ALA A 322 -12.63 6.47 -2.35
CA ALA A 322 -11.83 5.55 -3.15
C ALA A 322 -10.41 6.12 -3.36
N ILE A 323 -9.47 5.73 -2.49
CA ILE A 323 -8.07 6.16 -2.61
C ILE A 323 -7.31 5.14 -3.45
N ILE A 324 -6.71 5.60 -4.54
CA ILE A 324 -5.97 4.76 -5.50
C ILE A 324 -4.46 4.66 -5.20
N ALA A 325 -3.91 5.65 -4.49
CA ALA A 325 -2.50 5.77 -4.12
C ALA A 325 -2.34 6.81 -3.00
N PHE A 326 -1.30 6.62 -2.20
CA PHE A 326 -0.81 7.58 -1.21
C PHE A 326 0.65 7.93 -1.54
N THR A 327 1.13 9.10 -1.12
CA THR A 327 2.51 9.58 -1.34
C THR A 327 3.07 10.24 -0.11
#